data_AF-A0A7S1FDK6-F1
#
_entry.id   AF-A0A7S1FDK6-F1
#
_cell.length_a   1.000
_cell.length_b   1.000
_cell.length_c   1.000
_cell.angle_alpha   90.00
_cell.angle_beta   90.00
_cell.angle_gamma   90.00
#
_symmetry.space_group_name_H-M   'P 1'
#
loop_
_entity.id
_entity.type
_entity.pdbx_description
1 polymer ?
#
loop_
_entity_poly.entity_id
_entity_poly.type
_entity_poly.pdbx_seq_one_letter_code
_entity_poly.pdbx_strand_id
1 'polypeptide(L)'
;EERRERLGLLQFIMEPPHTPLLSNRSRQLAEMRRQRHPSEVSRRPRRDAVHHDPECSFRPAISADAAVRRARSIDELSTGDRKRQEARTAKLRAEVQAESLKEATFTPHIHGGKGRSHNRLLEDPVERVRTIRSLKEEKREEEMMMRRRQEEERCTFKPEIRQPPQFVSEMAQSYRTLQSLRKEEKPDEKPVRPIWT
;
A
#
# COMPACT_ATOMS: atom_id res chain seq x y z
N GLU A 1 -28.88 27.55 -40.22
CA GLU A 1 -29.01 26.10 -40.51
C GLU A 1 -27.66 25.40 -40.52
N GLU A 2 -26.59 26.04 -40.98
CA GLU A 2 -25.19 25.55 -41.00
C GLU A 2 -24.68 24.88 -39.70
N ARG A 3 -25.06 25.40 -38.52
CA ARG A 3 -24.65 24.80 -37.24
C ARG A 3 -25.22 23.39 -37.07
N ARG A 4 -26.44 23.13 -37.56
CA ARG A 4 -27.08 21.81 -37.46
C ARG A 4 -26.41 20.82 -38.40
N GLU A 5 -26.06 21.25 -39.60
CA GLU A 5 -25.34 20.44 -40.58
C GLU A 5 -23.94 20.07 -40.08
N ARG A 6 -23.22 21.04 -39.49
CA ARG A 6 -21.90 20.80 -38.89
C ARG A 6 -21.95 19.82 -37.73
N LEU A 7 -22.99 19.87 -36.90
CA LEU A 7 -23.19 18.92 -35.82
C LEU A 7 -23.56 17.52 -36.34
N GLY A 8 -24.36 17.42 -37.41
CA GLY A 8 -24.67 16.15 -38.05
C GLY A 8 -23.43 15.47 -38.64
N LEU A 9 -22.55 16.23 -39.29
CA LEU A 9 -21.28 15.72 -39.81
C LEU A 9 -20.33 15.27 -38.70
N LEU A 10 -20.21 16.03 -37.61
CA LEU A 10 -19.39 15.64 -36.47
C LEU A 10 -19.92 14.37 -35.80
N GLN A 11 -21.23 14.24 -35.67
CA GLN A 11 -21.84 13.04 -35.10
C GLN A 11 -21.55 11.81 -35.96
N PHE A 12 -21.68 11.93 -37.29
CA PHE A 12 -21.35 10.85 -38.22
C PHE A 12 -19.87 10.44 -38.17
N ILE A 13 -18.95 11.40 -37.99
CA ILE A 13 -17.51 11.13 -37.88
C ILE A 13 -17.15 10.51 -36.51
N MET A 14 -17.88 10.89 -35.45
CA MET A 14 -17.62 10.43 -34.09
C MET A 14 -18.34 9.13 -33.72
N GLU A 15 -19.28 8.65 -34.54
CA GLU A 15 -19.94 7.37 -34.31
C GLU A 15 -18.95 6.22 -34.57
N PRO A 16 -18.60 5.43 -33.54
CA PRO A 16 -17.64 4.35 -33.71
C PRO A 16 -18.20 3.32 -34.71
N PRO A 17 -17.38 2.83 -35.66
CA PRO A 17 -17.82 1.94 -36.75
C PRO A 17 -18.35 0.58 -36.25
N HIS A 18 -18.14 0.28 -34.98
CA HIS A 18 -18.63 -0.92 -34.34
C HIS A 18 -19.27 -0.57 -33.01
N THR A 19 -20.59 -0.72 -32.94
CA THR A 19 -21.30 -0.84 -31.68
C THR A 19 -21.26 -2.31 -31.29
N PRO A 20 -20.52 -2.71 -30.24
CA PRO A 20 -20.51 -4.11 -29.84
C PRO A 20 -21.93 -4.51 -29.44
N LEU A 21 -22.47 -5.53 -30.11
CA LEU A 21 -23.75 -6.11 -29.73
C LEU A 21 -23.57 -6.78 -28.37
N LEU A 22 -24.08 -6.10 -27.33
CA LEU A 22 -24.14 -6.64 -25.98
C LEU A 22 -24.91 -7.96 -25.99
N SER A 23 -24.30 -9.02 -25.43
CA SER A 23 -24.98 -10.30 -25.25
C SER A 23 -26.22 -10.15 -24.36
N ASN A 24 -27.22 -11.01 -24.56
CA ASN A 24 -28.46 -10.97 -23.76
C ASN A 24 -28.19 -11.00 -22.25
N ARG A 25 -27.17 -11.75 -21.82
CA ARG A 25 -26.71 -11.79 -20.41
C ARG A 25 -26.24 -10.43 -19.90
N SER A 26 -25.45 -9.71 -20.70
CA SER A 26 -24.96 -8.38 -20.31
C SER A 26 -26.07 -7.33 -20.25
N ARG A 27 -27.05 -7.42 -21.16
CA ARG A 27 -28.26 -6.57 -21.14
C ARG A 27 -29.08 -6.81 -19.86
N GLN A 28 -29.33 -8.07 -19.52
CA GLN A 28 -30.05 -8.45 -18.29
C GLN A 28 -29.32 -7.97 -17.02
N LEU A 29 -27.99 -8.10 -16.96
CA LEU A 29 -27.20 -7.61 -15.84
C LEU A 29 -27.25 -6.08 -15.70
N ALA A 30 -27.23 -5.36 -16.82
CA ALA A 30 -27.35 -3.90 -16.83
C ALA A 30 -28.73 -3.44 -16.34
N GLU A 31 -29.79 -4.13 -16.77
CA GLU A 31 -31.17 -3.86 -16.35
C GLU A 31 -31.37 -4.15 -14.86
N MET A 32 -30.85 -5.29 -14.37
CA MET A 32 -30.85 -5.61 -12.94
C MET A 32 -30.09 -4.60 -12.08
N ARG A 33 -29.03 -3.96 -12.60
CA ARG A 33 -28.31 -2.89 -11.89
C ARG A 33 -29.12 -1.61 -11.83
N ARG A 34 -29.83 -1.25 -12.91
CA ARG A 34 -30.73 -0.09 -12.93
C ARG A 34 -31.89 -0.26 -11.95
N GLN A 35 -32.46 -1.46 -11.86
CA GLN A 35 -33.51 -1.77 -10.88
C GLN A 35 -33.03 -1.74 -9.42
N ARG A 36 -31.72 -1.81 -9.17
CA ARG A 36 -31.16 -1.77 -7.80
C ARG A 36 -31.03 -0.36 -7.22
N HIS A 37 -31.30 0.69 -8.00
CA HIS A 37 -31.28 2.07 -7.51
C HIS A 37 -32.48 2.88 -8.02
N PRO A 38 -33.34 3.29 -7.09
CA PRO A 38 -33.60 4.71 -6.92
C PRO A 38 -32.95 5.16 -5.60
N SER A 39 -32.49 6.40 -5.62
CA SER A 39 -32.09 7.23 -4.48
C SER A 39 -32.64 6.78 -3.13
N GLU A 40 -31.79 6.18 -2.30
CA GLU A 40 -31.63 6.50 -0.87
C GLU A 40 -30.58 5.57 -0.27
N VAL A 41 -29.79 6.12 0.65
CA VAL A 41 -28.81 5.43 1.49
C VAL A 41 -29.56 4.57 2.53
N SER A 42 -30.38 3.64 2.05
CA SER A 42 -31.07 2.68 2.91
C SER A 42 -30.15 1.48 3.13
N ARG A 43 -29.63 1.40 4.34
CA ARG A 43 -28.89 0.26 4.89
C ARG A 43 -29.76 -1.00 4.70
N ARG A 44 -29.45 -1.80 3.68
CA ARG A 44 -30.16 -3.06 3.46
C ARG A 44 -29.95 -3.97 4.68
N PRO A 45 -31.02 -4.61 5.21
CA PRO A 45 -30.84 -5.76 6.09
C PRO A 45 -30.09 -6.86 5.32
N ARG A 46 -29.15 -7.50 6.01
CA ARG A 46 -28.28 -8.54 5.47
C ARG A 46 -29.11 -9.60 4.76
N ARG A 47 -28.88 -9.76 3.46
CA ARG A 47 -29.34 -10.94 2.73
C ARG A 47 -28.44 -12.10 3.18
N ASP A 48 -28.95 -12.92 4.09
CA ASP A 48 -28.43 -14.26 4.38
C ASP A 48 -28.70 -15.26 3.24
N ALA A 49 -29.33 -14.82 2.14
CA ALA A 49 -29.44 -15.60 0.92
C ALA A 49 -28.11 -15.53 0.15
N VAL A 50 -27.17 -16.38 0.55
CA VAL A 50 -26.02 -16.78 -0.28
C VAL A 50 -26.61 -17.31 -1.59
N HIS A 51 -26.51 -16.52 -2.67
CA HIS A 51 -26.90 -16.97 -4.00
C HIS A 51 -25.90 -18.04 -4.42
N HIS A 52 -26.25 -19.30 -4.19
CA HIS A 52 -25.48 -20.44 -4.67
C HIS A 52 -25.83 -20.63 -6.15
N ASP A 53 -24.84 -20.41 -7.00
CA ASP A 53 -24.94 -20.74 -8.41
C ASP A 53 -24.98 -22.27 -8.52
N PRO A 54 -26.08 -22.87 -9.01
CA PRO A 54 -26.23 -24.32 -9.09
C PRO A 54 -25.20 -24.99 -10.01
N GLU A 55 -24.53 -24.23 -10.89
CA GLU A 55 -23.49 -24.72 -11.79
C GLU A 55 -22.07 -24.64 -11.19
N CYS A 56 -21.91 -24.12 -9.96
CA CYS A 56 -20.60 -23.98 -9.34
C CYS A 56 -20.06 -25.32 -8.83
N SER A 57 -19.18 -25.96 -9.61
CA SER A 57 -18.49 -27.21 -9.26
C SER A 57 -17.28 -27.00 -8.35
N PHE A 58 -16.78 -25.77 -8.23
CA PHE A 58 -15.61 -25.47 -7.43
C PHE A 58 -15.95 -25.42 -5.93
N ARG A 59 -15.53 -26.46 -5.20
CA ARG A 59 -15.69 -26.57 -3.74
C ARG A 59 -14.32 -26.71 -3.09
N PRO A 60 -13.63 -25.61 -2.78
CA PRO A 60 -12.31 -25.68 -2.16
C PRO A 60 -12.43 -26.28 -0.76
N ALA A 61 -11.47 -27.11 -0.37
CA ALA A 61 -11.34 -27.56 0.99
C ALA A 61 -10.97 -26.36 1.88
N ILE A 62 -11.86 -25.98 2.78
CA ILE A 62 -11.61 -24.98 3.82
C ILE A 62 -11.35 -25.69 5.15
N SER A 63 -10.57 -25.05 6.03
CA SER A 63 -10.35 -25.59 7.37
C SER A 63 -11.64 -25.56 8.20
N ALA A 64 -11.78 -26.48 9.16
CA ALA A 64 -12.95 -26.54 10.05
C ALA A 64 -13.18 -25.20 10.77
N ASP A 65 -12.10 -24.57 11.21
CA ASP A 65 -12.18 -23.27 11.88
C ASP A 65 -12.64 -22.15 10.92
N ALA A 66 -12.24 -22.19 9.65
CA ALA A 66 -12.73 -21.23 8.66
C ALA A 66 -14.23 -21.43 8.34
N ALA A 67 -14.72 -22.67 8.38
CA ALA A 67 -16.13 -22.98 8.13
C ALA A 67 -17.07 -22.45 9.22
N VAL A 68 -16.61 -22.38 10.47
CA VAL A 68 -17.41 -21.92 11.63
C VAL A 68 -17.34 -20.40 11.83
N ARG A 69 -16.35 -19.73 11.23
CA ARG A 69 -16.17 -18.28 11.39
C ARG A 69 -17.30 -17.48 10.75
N ARG A 70 -17.80 -16.48 11.48
CA ARG A 70 -18.76 -15.50 10.97
C ARG A 70 -18.20 -14.69 9.80
N ALA A 71 -19.04 -14.38 8.83
CA ALA A 71 -18.70 -13.44 7.77
C ALA A 71 -18.39 -12.05 8.36
N ARG A 72 -17.24 -11.49 7.99
CA ARG A 72 -16.78 -10.18 8.45
C ARG A 72 -17.37 -9.06 7.59
N SER A 73 -17.64 -7.91 8.20
CA SER A 73 -18.07 -6.73 7.44
C SER A 73 -16.90 -6.10 6.67
N ILE A 74 -17.21 -5.26 5.67
CA ILE A 74 -16.19 -4.53 4.89
C ILE A 74 -15.31 -3.66 5.79
N ASP A 75 -15.89 -3.02 6.81
CA ASP A 75 -15.13 -2.20 7.75
C ASP A 75 -14.23 -3.06 8.67
N GLU A 76 -14.71 -4.24 9.08
CA GLU A 76 -13.92 -5.20 9.84
C GLU A 76 -12.73 -5.78 9.06
N LEU A 77 -12.83 -5.87 7.73
CA LEU A 77 -11.77 -6.29 6.82
C LEU A 77 -10.79 -5.15 6.48
N SER A 78 -11.28 -3.91 6.44
CA SER A 78 -10.46 -2.73 6.13
C SER A 78 -9.67 -2.24 7.35
N THR A 79 -10.37 -1.79 8.39
CA THR A 79 -9.73 -1.17 9.57
C THR A 79 -9.73 -2.09 10.79
N GLY A 80 -10.59 -3.11 10.80
CA GLY A 80 -10.77 -4.00 11.94
C GLY A 80 -9.54 -4.84 12.27
N ASP A 81 -8.79 -5.32 11.27
CA ASP A 81 -7.57 -6.11 11.52
C ASP A 81 -6.48 -5.27 12.19
N ARG A 82 -6.28 -4.03 11.74
CA ARG A 82 -5.35 -3.09 12.38
C ARG A 82 -5.74 -2.79 13.83
N LYS A 83 -7.01 -2.46 14.08
CA LYS A 83 -7.51 -2.19 15.44
C LYS A 83 -7.34 -3.40 16.38
N ARG A 84 -7.57 -4.62 15.89
CA ARG A 84 -7.35 -5.86 16.67
C ARG A 84 -5.88 -6.04 17.02
N GLN A 85 -4.96 -5.81 16.08
CA GLN A 85 -3.53 -5.89 16.34
C GLN A 85 -3.07 -4.81 17.34
N GLU A 86 -3.55 -3.58 17.19
CA GLU A 86 -3.27 -2.49 18.14
C GLU A 86 -3.79 -2.82 19.54
N ALA A 87 -5.02 -3.33 19.66
CA ALA A 87 -5.58 -3.75 20.94
C ALA A 87 -4.78 -4.90 21.58
N ARG A 88 -4.37 -5.89 20.79
CA ARG A 88 -3.56 -7.02 21.27
C ARG A 88 -2.18 -6.56 21.76
N THR A 89 -1.52 -5.71 20.98
CA THR A 89 -0.20 -5.17 21.35
C THR A 89 -0.28 -4.25 22.57
N ALA A 90 -1.34 -3.44 22.69
CA ALA A 90 -1.60 -2.63 23.87
C ALA A 90 -1.82 -3.48 25.12
N LYS A 91 -2.62 -4.56 25.01
CA LYS A 91 -2.86 -5.49 26.12
C LYS A 91 -1.56 -6.15 26.58
N LEU A 92 -0.77 -6.68 25.65
CA LEU A 92 0.50 -7.33 25.97
C LEU A 92 1.48 -6.36 26.66
N ARG A 93 1.56 -5.11 26.18
CA ARG A 93 2.39 -4.09 26.84
C ARG A 93 1.95 -3.81 28.26
N ALA A 94 0.63 -3.73 28.50
CA ALA A 94 0.09 -3.50 29.85
C ALA A 94 0.38 -4.69 30.77
N GLU A 95 0.26 -5.93 30.27
CA GLU A 95 0.61 -7.14 31.02
C GLU A 95 2.09 -7.14 31.41
N VAL A 96 2.99 -6.90 30.45
CA VAL A 96 4.44 -6.81 30.70
C VAL A 96 4.77 -5.70 31.70
N GLN A 97 4.14 -4.52 31.58
CA GLN A 97 4.33 -3.43 32.54
C GLN A 97 3.87 -3.82 33.94
N ALA A 98 2.70 -4.44 34.06
CA ALA A 98 2.19 -4.89 35.35
C ALA A 98 3.06 -5.97 35.98
N GLU A 99 3.59 -6.91 35.20
CA GLU A 99 4.57 -7.90 35.66
C GLU A 99 5.86 -7.24 36.13
N SER A 100 6.42 -6.32 35.34
CA SER A 100 7.64 -5.60 35.71
C SER A 100 7.49 -4.78 37.00
N LEU A 101 6.30 -4.20 37.24
CA LEU A 101 6.01 -3.47 38.47
C LEU A 101 5.83 -4.39 39.67
N LYS A 102 5.31 -5.61 39.47
CA LYS A 102 5.22 -6.62 40.54
C LYS A 102 6.60 -7.16 40.94
N GLU A 103 7.50 -7.32 39.97
CA GLU A 103 8.87 -7.76 40.19
C GLU A 103 9.79 -6.65 40.70
N ALA A 104 9.40 -5.39 40.52
CA ALA A 104 10.11 -4.23 41.06
C ALA A 104 10.01 -4.18 42.59
N THR A 105 10.94 -4.87 43.25
CA THR A 105 11.17 -4.83 44.70
C THR A 105 11.96 -3.60 45.16
N PHE A 106 12.47 -2.81 44.22
CA PHE A 106 13.22 -1.60 44.51
C PHE A 106 12.29 -0.47 44.93
N THR A 107 12.30 -0.15 46.22
CA THR A 107 11.65 1.04 46.79
C THR A 107 12.70 2.14 46.96
N PRO A 108 12.92 3.03 45.98
CA PRO A 108 13.92 4.08 46.11
C PRO A 108 13.56 4.99 47.28
N HIS A 109 14.49 5.14 48.21
CA HIS A 109 14.40 6.17 49.23
C HIS A 109 14.77 7.51 48.59
N ILE A 110 13.77 8.32 48.24
CA ILE A 110 13.99 9.65 47.65
C ILE A 110 14.43 10.57 48.79
N HIS A 111 15.73 10.65 49.04
CA HIS A 111 16.27 11.71 49.88
C HIS A 111 16.00 13.05 49.19
N GLY A 112 15.26 13.95 49.84
CA GLY A 112 14.92 15.31 49.35
C GLY A 112 16.12 16.26 49.17
N GLY A 113 17.33 15.71 49.04
CA GLY A 113 18.52 16.47 48.70
C GLY A 113 18.48 16.83 47.22
N LYS A 114 18.84 18.08 46.92
CA LYS A 114 19.16 18.55 45.56
C LYS A 114 20.40 17.79 45.05
N GLY A 115 20.23 16.54 44.66
CA GLY A 115 21.25 15.77 43.97
C GLY A 115 21.53 16.46 42.66
N ARG A 116 22.62 17.22 42.59
CA ARG A 116 23.14 17.69 41.30
C ARG A 116 23.53 16.44 40.53
N SER A 117 22.72 16.05 39.55
CA SER A 117 23.08 14.94 38.68
C SER A 117 24.41 15.28 38.03
N HIS A 118 25.48 14.58 38.41
CA HIS A 118 26.79 14.72 37.79
C HIS A 118 26.84 14.12 36.37
N ASN A 119 25.71 13.61 35.89
CA ASN A 119 25.48 13.40 34.48
C ASN A 119 25.52 14.76 33.80
N ARG A 120 26.68 15.09 33.24
CA ARG A 120 26.83 16.04 32.14
C ARG A 120 25.83 15.68 31.04
N LEU A 121 24.58 16.12 31.16
CA LEU A 121 23.71 16.45 30.04
C LEU A 121 24.22 17.77 29.41
N LEU A 122 25.54 17.88 29.28
CA LEU A 122 26.29 19.06 28.86
C LEU A 122 26.71 18.93 27.40
N GLU A 123 26.36 17.82 26.73
CA GLU A 123 26.32 17.74 25.28
C GLU A 123 24.87 17.89 24.86
N ASP A 124 24.66 18.82 23.94
CA ASP A 124 23.37 19.26 23.44
C ASP A 124 22.42 18.06 23.23
N PRO A 125 21.26 18.01 23.92
CA PRO A 125 20.30 16.91 23.76
C PRO A 125 19.89 16.72 22.28
N VAL A 126 19.96 17.78 21.47
CA VAL A 126 19.71 17.72 20.03
C VAL A 126 20.79 16.91 19.31
N GLU A 127 22.06 17.08 19.66
CA GLU A 127 23.18 16.35 19.07
C GLU A 127 23.11 14.86 19.40
N ARG A 128 22.79 14.49 20.64
CA ARG A 128 22.56 13.09 21.03
C ARG A 128 21.40 12.45 20.26
N VAL A 129 20.29 13.16 20.07
CA VAL A 129 19.17 12.62 19.29
C VAL A 129 19.57 12.44 17.82
N ARG A 130 20.36 13.36 17.26
CA ARG A 130 20.90 13.25 15.91
C ARG A 130 21.83 12.05 15.76
N THR A 131 22.75 11.81 16.71
CA THR A 131 23.67 10.66 16.66
C THR A 131 22.94 9.33 16.83
N ILE A 132 21.96 9.24 17.73
CA ILE A 132 21.13 8.04 17.87
C ILE A 132 20.35 7.76 16.58
N ARG A 133 19.83 8.81 15.95
CA ARG A 133 19.10 8.70 14.68
C ARG A 133 20.02 8.25 13.55
N SER A 134 21.20 8.84 13.40
CA SER A 134 22.15 8.47 12.35
C SER A 134 22.62 7.02 12.51
N LEU A 135 22.97 6.59 13.72
CA LEU A 135 23.34 5.20 14.01
C LEU A 135 22.23 4.20 13.69
N LYS A 136 20.97 4.61 13.90
CA LYS A 136 19.80 3.78 13.56
C LYS A 136 19.56 3.72 12.05
N GLU A 137 19.81 4.81 11.34
CA GLU A 137 19.71 4.86 9.87
C GLU A 137 20.81 4.01 9.24
N GLU A 138 22.05 4.14 9.70
CA GLU A 138 23.21 3.34 9.26
C GLU A 138 22.95 1.83 9.45
N LYS A 139 22.51 1.40 10.64
CA LYS A 139 22.16 -0.01 10.88
C LYS A 139 21.06 -0.53 9.95
N ARG A 140 20.08 0.30 9.62
CA ARG A 140 19.01 -0.08 8.68
C ARG A 140 19.54 -0.23 7.26
N GLU A 141 20.46 0.63 6.85
CA GLU A 141 21.11 0.54 5.55
C GLU A 141 21.97 -0.72 5.46
N GLU A 142 22.74 -1.02 6.50
CA GLU A 142 23.52 -2.27 6.60
C GLU A 142 22.61 -3.51 6.52
N GLU A 143 21.51 -3.54 7.28
CA GLU A 143 20.54 -4.63 7.23
C GLU A 143 19.91 -4.78 5.84
N MET A 144 19.56 -3.67 5.17
CA MET A 144 19.05 -3.71 3.81
C MET A 144 20.09 -4.23 2.81
N MET A 145 21.34 -3.78 2.92
CA MET A 145 22.42 -4.22 2.05
C MET A 145 22.72 -5.71 2.24
N MET A 146 22.76 -6.17 3.49
CA MET A 146 22.93 -7.58 3.81
C MET A 146 21.78 -8.44 3.28
N ARG A 147 20.54 -7.98 3.46
CA ARG A 147 19.37 -8.67 2.91
C ARG A 147 19.40 -8.73 1.39
N ARG A 148 19.73 -7.63 0.72
CA ARG A 148 19.88 -7.57 -0.73
C ARG A 148 20.93 -8.57 -1.22
N ARG A 149 22.09 -8.61 -0.56
CA ARG A 149 23.16 -9.57 -0.87
C ARG A 149 22.68 -11.01 -0.71
N GLN A 150 21.97 -11.33 0.38
CA GLN A 150 21.40 -12.66 0.58
C GLN A 150 20.38 -13.02 -0.50
N GLU A 151 19.56 -12.06 -0.94
CA GLU A 151 18.59 -12.25 -2.04
C GLU A 151 19.31 -12.47 -3.38
N GLU A 152 20.39 -11.73 -3.65
CA GLU A 152 21.25 -11.90 -4.83
C GLU A 152 21.94 -13.28 -4.83
N GLU A 153 22.47 -13.73 -3.70
CA GLU A 153 23.07 -15.06 -3.53
C GLU A 153 22.05 -16.20 -3.72
N ARG A 154 20.78 -15.96 -3.33
CA ARG A 154 19.68 -16.91 -3.53
C ARG A 154 19.14 -16.90 -4.96
N CYS A 155 19.47 -15.90 -5.77
CA CYS A 155 19.02 -15.81 -7.15
C CYS A 155 19.74 -16.86 -8.02
N THR A 156 19.02 -17.90 -8.39
CA THR A 156 19.52 -18.96 -9.28
C THR A 156 19.44 -18.59 -10.76
N PHE A 157 18.71 -17.53 -11.09
CA PHE A 157 18.54 -17.06 -12.47
C PHE A 157 19.77 -16.27 -12.92
N LYS A 158 20.53 -16.83 -13.86
CA LYS A 158 21.71 -16.19 -14.47
C LYS A 158 21.47 -16.04 -15.98
N PRO A 159 20.75 -14.99 -16.40
CA PRO A 159 20.48 -14.79 -17.82
C PRO A 159 21.78 -14.45 -18.55
N GLU A 160 21.92 -14.97 -19.77
CA GLU A 160 22.96 -14.51 -20.68
C GLU A 160 22.59 -13.13 -21.20
N ILE A 161 23.36 -12.11 -20.80
CA ILE A 161 23.17 -10.74 -21.27
C ILE A 161 23.94 -10.57 -22.58
N ARG A 162 23.22 -10.45 -23.70
CA ARG A 162 23.83 -10.05 -24.98
C ARG A 162 24.08 -8.56 -24.98
N GLN A 163 25.26 -8.16 -25.44
CA GLN A 163 25.57 -6.73 -25.58
C GLN A 163 24.62 -6.09 -26.60
N PRO A 164 24.05 -4.92 -26.27
CA PRO A 164 23.21 -4.22 -27.22
C PRO A 164 24.05 -3.72 -28.41
N PRO A 165 23.44 -3.51 -29.59
CA PRO A 165 24.11 -2.88 -30.72
C PRO A 165 24.74 -1.52 -30.36
N GLN A 166 25.84 -1.15 -31.01
CA GLN A 166 26.60 0.06 -30.67
C GLN A 166 25.74 1.33 -30.63
N PHE A 167 24.88 1.54 -31.62
CA PHE A 167 24.00 2.72 -31.67
C PHE A 167 23.07 2.82 -30.44
N VAL A 168 22.61 1.69 -29.89
CA VAL A 168 21.78 1.66 -28.68
C VAL A 168 22.61 2.04 -27.46
N SER A 169 23.87 1.59 -27.42
CA SER A 169 24.79 1.95 -26.33
C SER A 169 25.14 3.44 -26.34
N GLU A 170 25.36 4.03 -27.51
CA GLU A 170 25.60 5.47 -27.69
C GLU A 170 24.39 6.29 -27.30
N MET A 171 23.19 5.86 -27.72
CA MET A 171 21.93 6.51 -27.32
C MET A 171 21.70 6.44 -25.81
N ALA A 172 22.04 5.31 -25.16
CA ALA A 172 21.94 5.19 -23.71
C ALA A 172 22.93 6.11 -22.98
N GLN A 173 24.16 6.26 -23.51
CA GLN A 173 25.15 7.18 -22.96
C GLN A 173 24.71 8.65 -23.11
N SER A 174 24.24 9.05 -24.30
CA SER A 174 23.75 10.41 -24.53
C SER A 174 22.51 10.72 -23.70
N TYR A 175 21.61 9.74 -23.50
CA TYR A 175 20.46 9.92 -22.63
C TYR A 175 20.89 10.13 -21.16
N ARG A 176 21.86 9.36 -20.67
CA ARG A 176 22.39 9.53 -19.29
C ARG A 176 23.04 10.89 -19.10
N THR A 177 23.83 11.37 -20.06
CA THR A 177 24.46 12.69 -19.97
C THR A 177 23.41 13.81 -19.96
N LEU A 178 22.42 13.75 -20.86
CA LEU A 178 21.30 14.69 -20.87
C LEU A 178 20.48 14.65 -19.58
N GLN A 179 20.27 13.47 -19.01
CA GLN A 179 19.54 13.31 -17.75
C GLN A 179 20.31 13.94 -16.57
N SER A 180 21.63 13.78 -16.52
CA SER A 180 22.48 14.41 -15.51
C SER A 180 22.43 15.94 -15.62
N LEU A 181 22.58 16.49 -16.83
CA LEU A 181 22.49 17.94 -17.07
C LEU A 181 21.12 18.49 -16.65
N ARG A 182 20.02 17.83 -17.05
CA ARG A 182 18.66 18.23 -16.68
C ARG A 182 18.45 18.21 -15.15
N LYS A 183 19.08 17.27 -14.45
CA LYS A 183 19.01 17.17 -12.99
C LYS A 183 19.79 18.30 -12.30
N GLU A 184 20.92 18.73 -12.88
CA GLU A 184 21.67 19.89 -12.40
C GLU A 184 20.93 21.21 -12.66
N GLU A 185 20.31 21.36 -13.83
CA GLU A 185 19.53 22.55 -14.17
C GLU A 185 18.24 22.68 -13.33
N LYS A 186 17.63 21.55 -12.95
CA LYS A 186 16.35 21.52 -12.22
C LYS A 186 16.30 20.40 -11.17
N PRO A 187 16.95 20.56 -10.01
CA PRO A 187 17.01 19.52 -8.98
C PRO A 187 15.65 19.21 -8.33
N ASP A 188 14.73 20.19 -8.29
CA ASP A 188 13.45 20.09 -7.57
C ASP A 188 12.23 19.82 -8.46
N GLU A 189 12.39 19.81 -9.79
CA GLU A 189 11.27 19.63 -10.72
C GLU A 189 10.92 18.13 -10.82
N LYS A 190 9.95 17.69 -10.01
CA LYS A 190 9.45 16.32 -10.05
C LYS A 190 8.82 16.03 -11.41
N PRO A 191 9.12 14.89 -12.05
CA PRO A 191 8.53 14.55 -13.34
C PRO A 191 7.01 14.45 -13.17
N VAL A 192 6.28 15.28 -13.93
CA VAL A 192 4.82 15.25 -14.00
C VAL A 192 4.44 13.87 -14.55
N ARG A 193 3.75 13.08 -13.73
CA ARG A 193 3.26 11.77 -14.18
C ARG A 193 2.18 12.01 -15.25
N PRO A 194 2.24 11.32 -16.39
CA PRO A 194 1.18 11.41 -17.38
C PRO A 194 -0.13 10.96 -16.74
N ILE A 195 -1.18 11.76 -16.95
CA ILE A 195 -2.54 11.43 -16.52
C ILE A 195 -3.08 10.47 -17.57
N TRP A 196 -3.14 9.18 -17.25
CA TRP A 196 -3.85 8.21 -18.06
C TRP A 196 -5.34 8.36 -17.72
N THR A 197 -6.08 9.05 -18.58
CA THR A 197 -7.55 9.21 -18.52
C THR A 197 -8.25 8.10 -19.30
#